data_AF-A0A7L7M6I0-F1
#
_entry.id   AF-A0A7L7M6I0-F1
#
_cell.length_a   1.000
_cell.length_b   1.000
_cell.length_c   1.000
_cell.angle_alpha   90.00
_cell.angle_beta   90.00
_cell.angle_gamma   90.00
#
_symmetry.space_group_name_H-M   'P 1'
#
loop_
_entity.id
_entity.type
_entity.pdbx_description
1 polymer ?
#
loop_
_entity_poly.entity_id
_entity_poly.type
_entity_poly.pdbx_seq_one_letter_code
_entity_poly.pdbx_strand_id
1 'polypeptide(L)'
;MPVHDTARFHVASGPESLFARVRQVMDEPRELKVHAPHLRRRAAERGAPLERLDRFDPGAWELVMAEVRRDTGRFVSTTWRVVVGGGHWWVVVGLHDTIVTVIDVEEWRRGFGDRIVRDGELFERVGRLNAGLVAAAAPARGPAAAVGGDCGIAAVPGGGVPGKP
;
A
#
# COMPACT_ATOMS: atom_id res chain seq x y z
N MET A 1 -16.80 10.02 -18.69
CA MET A 1 -15.76 8.97 -18.67
C MET A 1 -16.43 7.65 -18.98
N PRO A 2 -15.86 6.77 -19.82
CA PRO A 2 -16.42 5.44 -20.01
C PRO A 2 -16.47 4.74 -18.65
N VAL A 3 -17.65 4.25 -18.28
CA VAL A 3 -17.83 3.45 -17.07
C VAL A 3 -17.21 2.10 -17.36
N HIS A 4 -15.97 1.89 -16.91
CA HIS A 4 -15.40 0.55 -16.93
C HIS A 4 -16.20 -0.32 -15.96
N ASP A 5 -16.51 -1.55 -16.36
CA ASP A 5 -17.13 -2.51 -15.44
C ASP A 5 -16.12 -2.88 -14.36
N THR A 6 -16.49 -2.58 -13.11
CA THR A 6 -15.65 -2.78 -11.94
C THR A 6 -16.30 -3.72 -10.93
N ALA A 7 -15.46 -4.28 -10.09
CA ALA A 7 -15.84 -5.09 -8.94
C ALA A 7 -15.09 -4.60 -7.70
N ARG A 8 -15.70 -4.74 -6.53
CA ARG A 8 -15.10 -4.31 -5.27
C ARG A 8 -14.64 -5.51 -4.47
N PHE A 9 -13.44 -5.38 -3.90
CA PHE A 9 -12.83 -6.36 -3.02
C PHE A 9 -12.52 -5.69 -1.69
N HIS A 10 -12.71 -6.43 -0.61
CA HIS A 10 -12.43 -5.97 0.76
C HIS A 10 -11.19 -6.68 1.30
N VAL A 11 -10.33 -5.98 2.03
CA VAL A 11 -9.02 -6.51 2.49
C VAL A 11 -9.14 -7.80 3.30
N ALA A 12 -10.21 -7.92 4.10
CA ALA A 12 -10.42 -9.07 4.98
C ALA A 12 -11.03 -10.31 4.29
N SER A 13 -11.53 -10.18 3.05
CA SER A 13 -12.21 -11.29 2.37
C SER A 13 -11.85 -11.44 0.89
N GLY A 14 -11.06 -10.54 0.33
CA GLY A 14 -10.60 -10.58 -1.05
C GLY A 14 -9.27 -11.35 -1.18
N PRO A 15 -8.76 -11.52 -2.41
CA PRO A 15 -7.51 -12.23 -2.64
C PRO A 15 -6.33 -11.49 -1.99
N GLU A 16 -5.54 -12.17 -1.15
CA GLU A 16 -4.40 -11.56 -0.45
C GLU A 16 -3.41 -10.90 -1.42
N SER A 17 -3.15 -11.55 -2.55
CA SER A 17 -2.23 -11.07 -3.59
C SER A 17 -2.65 -9.73 -4.19
N LEU A 18 -3.96 -9.44 -4.27
CA LEU A 18 -4.45 -8.14 -4.72
C LEU A 18 -4.02 -7.04 -3.74
N PHE A 19 -4.22 -7.26 -2.44
CA PHE A 19 -3.88 -6.26 -1.42
C PHE A 19 -2.37 -6.16 -1.18
N ALA A 20 -1.63 -7.26 -1.34
CA ALA A 20 -0.17 -7.23 -1.41
C ALA A 20 0.29 -6.34 -2.57
N ARG A 21 -0.33 -6.48 -3.76
CA ARG A 21 -0.01 -5.63 -4.90
C ARG A 21 -0.36 -4.16 -4.66
N VAL A 22 -1.50 -3.86 -4.06
CA VAL A 22 -1.87 -2.49 -3.71
C VAL A 22 -0.83 -1.88 -2.77
N ARG A 23 -0.46 -2.59 -1.70
CA ARG A 23 0.58 -2.13 -0.76
C ARG A 23 1.92 -1.92 -1.43
N GLN A 24 2.29 -2.77 -2.40
CA GLN A 24 3.52 -2.61 -3.16
C GLN A 24 3.50 -1.40 -4.11
N VAL A 25 2.36 -1.05 -4.70
CA VAL A 25 2.26 0.13 -5.59
C VAL A 25 2.18 1.44 -4.79
N MET A 26 1.62 1.37 -3.59
CA MET A 26 1.36 2.49 -2.71
C MET A 26 2.24 2.42 -1.45
N ASP A 27 3.46 1.90 -1.55
CA ASP A 27 4.37 1.66 -0.42
C ASP A 27 5.05 2.93 0.11
N GLU A 28 5.15 3.96 -0.73
CA GLU A 28 5.74 5.25 -0.36
C GLU A 28 4.71 6.34 -0.05
N PRO A 29 4.97 7.19 0.97
CA PRO A 29 4.21 8.42 1.21
C PRO A 29 4.20 9.33 -0.02
N ARG A 30 3.07 10.00 -0.27
CA ARG A 30 2.91 10.89 -1.43
C ARG A 30 1.83 11.94 -1.23
N GLU A 31 1.90 13.00 -2.02
CA GLU A 31 0.84 14.00 -2.10
C GLU A 31 -0.24 13.58 -3.11
N LEU A 32 -1.48 13.49 -2.63
CA LEU A 32 -2.64 13.19 -3.45
C LEU A 32 -3.22 14.45 -4.07
N LYS A 33 -3.62 14.34 -5.33
CA LYS A 33 -4.18 15.45 -6.09
C LYS A 33 -5.67 15.63 -5.77
N VAL A 34 -6.04 16.86 -5.44
CA VAL A 34 -7.43 17.27 -5.18
C VAL A 34 -7.94 18.09 -6.38
N HIS A 35 -8.31 17.41 -7.46
CA HIS A 35 -8.62 18.08 -8.74
C HIS A 35 -10.07 18.52 -8.91
N ALA A 36 -11.05 17.89 -8.26
CA ALA A 36 -12.46 18.12 -8.58
C ALA A 36 -13.08 19.25 -7.72
N PRO A 37 -13.64 20.32 -8.33
CA PRO A 37 -14.42 21.32 -7.60
C PRO A 37 -15.59 20.70 -6.80
N HIS A 38 -16.22 19.65 -7.36
CA HIS A 38 -17.27 18.90 -6.68
C HIS A 38 -16.78 18.13 -5.44
N LEU A 39 -15.54 17.67 -5.44
CA LEU A 39 -14.92 17.05 -4.27
C LEU A 39 -14.72 18.09 -3.17
N ARG A 40 -14.14 19.24 -3.51
CA ARG A 40 -13.92 20.34 -2.55
C ARG A 40 -15.24 20.80 -1.92
N ARG A 41 -16.29 20.93 -2.73
CA ARG A 41 -17.62 21.30 -2.23
C ARG A 41 -18.15 20.26 -1.23
N ARG A 42 -18.15 18.97 -1.59
CA ARG A 42 -18.64 17.90 -0.68
C ARG A 42 -17.78 17.73 0.56
N ALA A 43 -16.47 17.94 0.44
CA ALA A 43 -15.56 17.89 1.57
C ALA A 43 -15.83 19.04 2.53
N ALA A 44 -16.02 20.27 2.02
CA ALA A 44 -16.38 21.42 2.81
C ALA A 44 -17.75 21.23 3.51
N GLU A 45 -18.77 20.72 2.81
CA GLU A 45 -20.08 20.36 3.39
C GLU A 45 -19.96 19.35 4.55
N ARG A 46 -18.91 18.52 4.56
CA ARG A 46 -18.65 17.49 5.57
C ARG A 46 -17.63 17.91 6.62
N GLY A 47 -17.07 19.11 6.52
CA GLY A 47 -15.94 19.54 7.38
C GLY A 47 -14.69 18.67 7.23
N ALA A 48 -14.49 18.02 6.08
CA ALA A 48 -13.36 17.14 5.87
C ALA A 48 -12.04 17.93 5.75
N PRO A 49 -10.99 17.57 6.51
CA PRO A 49 -9.72 18.30 6.52
C PRO A 49 -8.86 17.92 5.30
N LEU A 50 -9.25 18.35 4.10
CA LEU A 50 -8.61 17.94 2.84
C LEU A 50 -7.10 18.22 2.81
N GLU A 51 -6.62 19.32 3.40
CA GLU A 51 -5.21 19.70 3.45
C GLU A 51 -4.35 18.77 4.33
N ARG A 52 -5.01 17.88 5.08
CA ARG A 52 -4.36 16.80 5.84
C ARG A 52 -4.56 15.45 5.19
N LEU A 53 -5.65 15.29 4.43
CA LEU A 53 -5.99 14.05 3.73
C LEU A 53 -5.29 13.92 2.37
N ASP A 54 -4.70 14.99 1.85
CA ASP A 54 -3.83 14.93 0.66
C ASP A 54 -2.43 14.37 0.97
N ARG A 55 -2.00 14.36 2.23
CA ARG A 55 -0.74 13.75 2.68
C ARG A 55 -0.95 12.26 2.94
N PHE A 56 -0.90 11.47 1.88
CA PHE A 56 -1.02 10.02 1.98
C PHE A 56 0.23 9.41 2.61
N ASP A 57 0.02 8.58 3.63
CA ASP A 57 1.06 7.79 4.28
C ASP A 57 0.56 6.35 4.46
N PRO A 58 1.11 5.38 3.70
CA PRO A 58 0.68 3.99 3.80
C PRO A 58 1.01 3.33 5.15
N GLY A 59 1.90 3.91 5.95
CA GLY A 59 2.20 3.45 7.31
C GLY A 59 1.18 3.92 8.36
N ALA A 60 0.54 5.06 8.12
CA ALA A 60 -0.46 5.64 9.03
C ALA A 60 -1.91 5.40 8.58
N TRP A 61 -2.11 4.88 7.37
CA TRP A 61 -3.41 4.68 6.75
C TRP A 61 -3.72 3.18 6.62
N GLU A 62 -4.95 2.81 6.94
CA GLU A 62 -5.41 1.43 6.89
C GLU A 62 -6.09 1.16 5.53
N LEU A 63 -5.55 0.24 4.73
CA LEU A 63 -6.17 -0.19 3.48
C LEU A 63 -7.45 -1.00 3.78
N VAL A 64 -8.59 -0.57 3.23
CA VAL A 64 -9.90 -1.21 3.47
C VAL A 64 -10.38 -1.97 2.23
N MET A 65 -10.37 -1.33 1.06
CA MET A 65 -10.93 -1.91 -0.17
C MET A 65 -10.10 -1.56 -1.40
N ALA A 66 -10.28 -2.35 -2.45
CA ALA A 66 -9.82 -2.05 -3.80
C ALA A 66 -10.96 -2.24 -4.80
N GLU A 67 -11.06 -1.33 -5.77
CA GLU A 67 -11.95 -1.46 -6.92
C GLU A 67 -11.12 -1.90 -8.12
N VAL A 68 -11.57 -2.98 -8.75
CA VAL A 68 -10.84 -3.70 -9.79
C VAL A 68 -11.64 -3.71 -11.08
N ARG A 69 -10.97 -3.43 -12.19
CA ARG A 69 -11.54 -3.60 -13.52
C ARG A 69 -11.73 -5.08 -13.83
N ARG A 70 -12.95 -5.49 -14.20
CA ARG A 70 -13.26 -6.90 -14.44
C ARG A 70 -12.52 -7.48 -15.64
N ASP A 71 -12.35 -6.68 -16.68
CA ASP A 71 -11.67 -7.09 -17.92
C ASP A 71 -10.17 -7.34 -17.71
N THR A 72 -9.47 -6.51 -16.93
CA THR A 72 -8.01 -6.58 -16.76
C THR A 72 -7.58 -7.21 -15.44
N GLY A 73 -8.44 -7.26 -14.42
CA GLY A 73 -8.07 -7.69 -13.07
C GLY A 73 -7.17 -6.72 -12.30
N ARG A 74 -6.93 -5.52 -12.85
CA ARG A 74 -6.11 -4.46 -12.23
C ARG A 74 -6.98 -3.52 -11.42
N PHE A 75 -6.46 -3.08 -10.27
CA PHE A 75 -7.16 -2.08 -9.47
C PHE A 75 -7.13 -0.71 -10.15
N VAL A 76 -8.20 0.05 -9.99
CA VAL A 76 -8.39 1.41 -10.51
C VAL A 76 -8.62 2.44 -9.41
N SER A 77 -9.07 1.99 -8.25
CA SER A 77 -9.15 2.80 -7.05
C SER A 77 -8.94 1.95 -5.80
N THR A 78 -8.56 2.60 -4.70
CA THR A 78 -8.39 1.99 -3.39
C THR A 78 -9.06 2.86 -2.35
N THR A 79 -9.62 2.24 -1.32
CA THR A 79 -10.23 2.96 -0.18
C THR A 79 -9.37 2.72 1.04
N TRP A 80 -8.98 3.82 1.67
CA TRP A 80 -8.15 3.83 2.85
C TRP A 80 -8.87 4.51 3.99
N ARG A 81 -8.58 4.09 5.20
CA ARG A 81 -9.08 4.69 6.42
C ARG A 81 -7.94 5.44 7.13
N VAL A 82 -8.25 6.64 7.60
CA VAL A 82 -7.32 7.46 8.38
C VAL A 82 -8.08 8.20 9.47
N VAL A 83 -7.42 8.45 10.61
CA VAL A 83 -7.96 9.27 11.70
C VAL A 83 -7.29 10.63 11.67
N VAL A 84 -8.07 11.69 11.49
CA VAL A 84 -7.57 13.06 11.44
C VAL A 84 -8.49 13.98 12.20
N GLY A 85 -7.94 14.73 13.16
CA GLY A 85 -8.71 15.70 13.94
C GLY A 85 -9.83 15.08 14.77
N GLY A 86 -9.67 13.81 15.19
CA GLY A 86 -10.69 13.06 15.93
C GLY A 86 -11.77 12.40 15.07
N GLY A 87 -11.83 12.69 13.76
CA GLY A 87 -12.75 12.04 12.82
C GLY A 87 -12.12 10.83 12.12
N HIS A 88 -12.93 9.84 11.75
CA HIS A 88 -12.52 8.71 10.93
C HIS A 88 -12.96 8.93 9.48
N TRP A 89 -11.99 8.90 8.57
CA TRP A 89 -12.22 9.23 7.18
C TRP A 89 -11.93 8.04 6.29
N TRP A 90 -12.85 7.72 5.39
CA TRP A 90 -12.55 6.91 4.22
C TRP A 90 -12.17 7.81 3.05
N VAL A 91 -10.95 7.63 2.56
CA VAL A 91 -10.40 8.34 1.42
C VAL A 91 -10.28 7.36 0.26
N VAL A 92 -10.98 7.66 -0.83
CA VAL A 92 -10.90 6.88 -2.05
C VAL A 92 -9.85 7.51 -2.95
N VAL A 93 -8.76 6.78 -3.18
CA VAL A 93 -7.64 7.16 -4.04
C VAL A 93 -7.81 6.45 -5.38
N GLY A 94 -7.96 7.23 -6.44
CA GLY A 94 -8.04 6.74 -7.82
C GLY A 94 -6.67 6.71 -8.50
N LEU A 95 -6.69 6.50 -9.81
CA LEU A 95 -5.50 6.58 -10.67
C LEU A 95 -4.80 7.94 -10.55
N HIS A 96 -3.49 7.94 -10.80
CA HIS A 96 -2.63 9.14 -10.78
C HIS A 96 -2.67 9.91 -9.45
N ASP A 97 -2.74 9.16 -8.34
CA ASP A 97 -2.73 9.65 -6.97
C ASP A 97 -3.82 10.70 -6.71
N THR A 98 -5.01 10.53 -7.29
CA THR A 98 -6.10 11.52 -7.18
C THR A 98 -7.09 11.12 -6.10
N ILE A 99 -7.43 12.04 -5.20
CA ILE A 99 -8.57 11.85 -4.29
C ILE A 99 -9.85 11.93 -5.12
N VAL A 100 -10.62 10.84 -5.11
CA VAL A 100 -11.90 10.75 -5.81
C VAL A 100 -13.04 11.17 -4.89
N THR A 101 -13.01 10.69 -3.64
CA THR A 101 -14.01 11.05 -2.63
C THR A 101 -13.47 10.86 -1.22
N VAL A 102 -14.04 11.61 -0.29
CA VAL A 102 -13.78 11.51 1.16
C VAL A 102 -15.13 11.34 1.85
N ILE A 103 -15.22 10.37 2.74
CA ILE A 103 -16.45 9.98 3.43
C ILE A 103 -16.16 9.96 4.93
N ASP A 104 -16.95 10.71 5.69
CA ASP A 104 -16.96 10.58 7.16
C ASP A 104 -17.63 9.26 7.52
N VAL A 105 -16.99 8.48 8.38
CA VAL A 105 -17.46 7.16 8.77
C VAL A 105 -17.37 6.96 10.26
N GLU A 106 -18.31 6.21 10.81
CA GLU A 106 -18.26 5.80 12.20
C GLU A 106 -17.08 4.83 12.44
N GLU A 107 -16.53 4.85 13.65
CA GLU A 107 -15.33 4.10 14.01
C GLU A 107 -15.47 2.58 13.79
N TRP A 108 -16.65 2.04 14.03
CA TRP A 108 -16.92 0.60 13.92
C TRP A 108 -17.16 0.15 12.48
N ARG A 109 -17.33 1.07 11.53
CA ARG A 109 -17.66 0.71 10.14
C ARG A 109 -16.47 0.04 9.46
N ARG A 110 -16.69 -1.16 8.92
CA ARG A 110 -15.63 -1.98 8.30
C ARG A 110 -15.66 -2.04 6.78
N GLY A 111 -16.68 -1.56 6.08
CA GLY A 111 -16.67 -1.54 4.61
C GLY A 111 -17.21 -2.78 3.92
N PHE A 112 -17.84 -3.69 4.65
CA PHE A 112 -18.59 -4.79 4.07
C PHE A 112 -19.93 -4.33 3.49
N GLY A 113 -20.32 -4.92 2.36
CA GLY A 113 -21.62 -4.73 1.72
C GLY A 113 -21.85 -5.76 0.61
N ASP A 114 -23.08 -5.85 0.10
CA ASP A 114 -23.49 -6.92 -0.82
C ASP A 114 -22.75 -6.95 -2.16
N ARG A 115 -22.10 -5.84 -2.52
CA ARG A 115 -21.33 -5.68 -3.75
C ARG A 115 -19.86 -6.13 -3.63
N ILE A 116 -19.44 -6.62 -2.47
CA ILE A 116 -18.09 -7.14 -2.26
C ILE A 116 -17.99 -8.56 -2.82
N VAL A 117 -17.07 -8.74 -3.77
CA VAL A 117 -16.72 -10.05 -4.30
C VAL A 117 -15.90 -10.82 -3.25
N ARG A 118 -16.34 -12.05 -2.95
CA ARG A 118 -15.75 -12.91 -1.92
C ARG A 118 -15.29 -14.27 -2.46
N ASP A 119 -15.79 -14.67 -3.62
CA ASP A 119 -15.50 -15.95 -4.26
C ASP A 119 -15.77 -15.89 -5.77
N GLY A 120 -15.62 -17.03 -6.46
CA GLY A 120 -15.96 -17.21 -7.87
C GLY A 120 -14.82 -16.94 -8.86
N GLU A 121 -15.12 -17.06 -10.15
CA GLU A 121 -14.12 -17.01 -11.23
C GLU A 121 -13.33 -15.68 -11.24
N LEU A 122 -14.03 -14.56 -11.02
CA LEU A 122 -13.39 -13.24 -10.98
C LEU A 122 -12.41 -13.14 -9.81
N PHE A 123 -12.78 -13.64 -8.63
CA PHE A 123 -11.91 -13.67 -7.45
C PHE A 123 -10.61 -14.42 -7.74
N GLU A 124 -10.74 -15.64 -8.26
CA GLU A 124 -9.63 -16.52 -8.60
C GLU A 124 -8.70 -15.92 -9.66
N ARG A 125 -9.30 -15.32 -10.71
CA ARG A 125 -8.55 -14.67 -11.78
C ARG A 125 -7.76 -13.46 -11.26
N VAL A 126 -8.39 -12.62 -10.45
CA VAL A 126 -7.74 -11.45 -9.83
C VAL A 126 -6.61 -11.89 -8.90
N GLY A 127 -6.84 -12.94 -8.11
CA GLY A 127 -5.83 -13.53 -7.22
C GLY A 127 -4.59 -13.99 -7.98
N ARG A 128 -4.77 -14.82 -9.02
CA ARG A 128 -3.65 -15.33 -9.83
C ARG A 128 -2.87 -14.21 -10.53
N LEU A 129 -3.57 -13.27 -11.14
CA LEU A 129 -2.92 -12.15 -11.85
C LEU A 129 -2.04 -11.33 -10.91
N ASN A 130 -2.60 -10.92 -9.77
CA ASN A 130 -1.87 -10.04 -8.85
C ASN A 130 -0.73 -10.77 -8.15
N ALA A 131 -0.84 -12.09 -7.92
CA ALA A 131 0.27 -12.90 -7.42
C ALA A 131 1.46 -12.87 -8.39
N GLY A 132 1.20 -13.03 -9.70
CA GLY A 132 2.23 -12.91 -10.73
C GLY A 132 2.86 -11.52 -10.80
N LEU A 133 2.06 -10.46 -10.66
CA LEU A 133 2.56 -9.08 -10.66
C LEU A 133 3.44 -8.76 -9.44
N VAL A 134 3.07 -9.27 -8.26
CA VAL A 134 3.89 -9.10 -7.04
C VAL A 134 5.21 -9.82 -7.20
N ALA A 135 5.18 -11.08 -7.65
CA ALA A 135 6.39 -11.89 -7.85
C ALA A 135 7.34 -11.26 -8.88
N ALA A 136 6.81 -10.74 -10.00
CA ALA A 136 7.62 -10.11 -11.05
C ALA A 136 8.25 -8.77 -10.60
N ALA A 137 7.71 -8.13 -9.58
CA ALA A 137 8.19 -6.84 -9.07
C ALA A 137 9.11 -6.96 -7.84
N ALA A 138 9.32 -8.16 -7.30
CA ALA A 138 10.40 -8.38 -6.34
C ALA A 138 11.76 -8.26 -7.06
N PRO A 139 12.75 -7.56 -6.49
CA PRO A 139 14.08 -7.53 -7.07
C PRO A 139 14.58 -8.98 -7.14
N ALA A 140 15.06 -9.40 -8.32
CA ALA A 140 15.71 -10.69 -8.48
C ALA A 140 16.83 -10.77 -7.44
N ARG A 141 16.68 -11.63 -6.42
CA ARG A 141 17.79 -11.96 -5.52
C ARG A 141 18.87 -12.62 -6.38
N GLY A 142 19.83 -11.83 -6.83
CA GLY A 142 21.12 -12.36 -7.28
C GLY A 142 21.77 -13.14 -6.13
N PRO A 143 22.58 -14.17 -6.41
CA PRO A 143 23.19 -14.96 -5.37
C PRO A 143 24.02 -14.06 -4.46
N ALA A 144 23.79 -14.18 -3.15
CA ALA A 144 24.54 -13.48 -2.13
C ALA A 144 26.04 -13.76 -2.33
N ALA A 145 26.79 -12.74 -2.74
CA ALA A 145 28.24 -12.79 -2.77
C ALA A 145 28.72 -13.02 -1.34
N ALA A 146 29.39 -14.16 -1.12
CA ALA A 146 30.11 -14.44 0.10
C ALA A 146 31.12 -13.33 0.35
N VAL A 147 30.89 -12.54 1.39
CA VAL A 147 31.92 -11.64 1.94
C VAL A 147 32.91 -12.54 2.67
N GLY A 148 34.00 -12.87 1.98
CA GLY A 148 35.20 -13.43 2.59
C GLY A 148 35.76 -12.39 3.56
N GLY A 149 35.69 -12.70 4.85
CA GLY A 149 36.31 -11.91 5.90
C GLY A 149 37.82 -11.98 5.79
N ASP A 150 38.42 -10.82 5.54
CA ASP A 150 39.84 -10.55 5.65
C ASP A 150 40.27 -10.71 7.12
N CYS A 151 41.22 -11.62 7.38
CA CYS A 151 41.76 -11.88 8.71
C CYS A 151 43.20 -11.34 8.77
N GLY A 152 43.31 -10.01 8.92
CA GLY A 152 44.57 -9.34 9.23
C GLY A 152 44.67 -9.05 10.71
N ILE A 153 45.32 -9.92 11.49
CA ILE A 153 45.84 -9.57 12.82
C ILE A 153 47.36 -9.57 12.75
N ALA A 154 47.93 -8.37 12.79
CA ALA A 154 49.35 -8.13 12.98
C ALA A 154 49.73 -8.42 14.45
N ALA A 155 50.71 -9.30 14.66
CA ALA A 155 51.36 -9.51 15.95
C ALA A 155 52.84 -9.08 15.85
N VAL A 156 53.17 -8.01 16.55
CA VAL A 156 54.55 -7.59 16.89
C VAL A 156 55.03 -8.36 18.11
N PRO A 157 56.27 -8.86 18.16
CA PRO A 157 56.93 -9.14 19.44
C PRO A 157 58.06 -8.13 19.69
N GLY A 158 57.84 -7.29 20.72
CA GLY A 158 58.89 -6.53 21.39
C GLY A 158 59.81 -7.43 22.19
N GLY A 159 61.09 -7.07 22.22
CA GLY A 159 62.16 -7.85 22.83
C GLY A 159 62.14 -7.91 24.36
N GLY A 160 62.83 -8.92 24.89
CA GLY A 160 63.13 -9.09 26.30
C GLY A 160 64.34 -10.01 26.46
N VAL A 161 65.47 -9.43 26.85
CA VAL A 161 66.69 -10.14 27.30
C VAL A 161 66.43 -10.79 28.65
N PRO A 162 67.03 -11.95 28.94
CA PRO A 162 67.71 -12.04 30.24
C PRO A 162 69.08 -12.73 30.11
N GLY A 163 70.09 -12.09 30.70
CA GLY A 163 71.42 -12.66 30.88
C GLY A 163 71.51 -13.55 32.12
N LYS A 164 72.57 -14.36 32.17
CA LYS A 164 73.27 -14.84 33.37
C LYS A 164 74.40 -15.81 32.97
N PRO A 165 75.33 -16.08 33.90
CA PRO A 165 76.38 -15.22 34.43
C PRO A 165 77.75 -15.46 33.77
#